data_AF-A0A3P8KZN6-F1
#
_entry.id   AF-A0A3P8KZN6-F1
#
_cell.length_a   1.000
_cell.length_b   1.000
_cell.length_c   1.000
_cell.angle_alpha   90.00
_cell.angle_beta   90.00
_cell.angle_gamma   90.00
#
_symmetry.space_group_name_H-M   'P 1'
#
loop_
_entity.id
_entity.type
_entity.pdbx_description
1 polymer ?
#
loop_
_entity_poly.entity_id
_entity_poly.type
_entity_poly.pdbx_seq_one_letter_code
_entity_poly.pdbx_strand_id
1 'polypeptide(L)'
;MRLLEEEPRFNLTLLELLHNDFALTINGLDGDLPTDESGVDVDGIWNMVRRAVRDIPGFEVTRDVVIGTFSFAKYLMWKDLIDRAPQLMQSALVKYLIERGQDNAVLDKSGEVINVEELDDNVNTQDLFLPLPADSSQIAAVVASAKGRDFVLDGPPVPVSRKP
;
A
#
# COMPACT_ATOMS: atom_id res chain seq x y z
N MET A 1 -19.87 -11.64 13.57
CA MET A 1 -18.64 -12.04 12.87
C MET A 1 -18.99 -12.12 11.38
N ARG A 2 -18.72 -11.06 10.60
CA ARG A 2 -18.88 -11.15 9.15
C ARG A 2 -17.72 -12.02 8.67
N LEU A 3 -18.01 -13.23 8.19
CA LEU A 3 -17.07 -13.90 7.32
C LEU A 3 -16.85 -12.94 6.14
N LEU A 4 -15.62 -12.47 5.99
CA LEU A 4 -15.17 -12.02 4.69
C LEU A 4 -15.18 -13.31 3.84
N GLU A 5 -16.24 -13.50 3.06
CA GLU A 5 -16.26 -14.50 1.98
C GLU A 5 -15.29 -14.01 0.91
N GLU A 6 -14.00 -14.09 1.20
CA GLU A 6 -12.97 -13.87 0.20
C GLU A 6 -12.97 -15.08 -0.73
N GLU A 7 -13.19 -14.81 -2.02
CA GLU A 7 -13.09 -15.83 -3.04
C GLU A 7 -11.70 -16.48 -3.04
N PRO A 8 -11.61 -17.78 -3.29
CA PRO A 8 -10.32 -18.46 -3.36
C PRO A 8 -9.47 -17.84 -4.47
N ARG A 9 -8.22 -17.51 -4.13
CA ARG A 9 -7.24 -16.94 -5.07
C ARG A 9 -5.95 -17.75 -5.06
N PHE A 10 -5.27 -17.77 -6.20
CA PHE A 10 -3.92 -18.30 -6.26
C PHE A 10 -2.96 -17.36 -5.52
N ASN A 11 -1.81 -17.90 -5.10
CA ASN A 11 -0.78 -17.09 -4.45
C ASN A 11 -0.10 -16.18 -5.48
N LEU A 12 -0.60 -14.95 -5.61
CA LEU A 12 -0.07 -13.96 -6.55
C LEU A 12 1.39 -13.57 -6.24
N THR A 13 1.81 -13.63 -4.97
CA THR A 13 3.21 -13.39 -4.59
C THR A 13 4.14 -14.48 -5.13
N LEU A 14 3.66 -15.72 -5.17
CA LEU A 14 4.42 -16.81 -5.80
C LEU A 14 4.57 -16.59 -7.31
N LEU A 15 3.50 -16.18 -8.00
CA LEU A 15 3.59 -15.85 -9.43
C LEU A 15 4.61 -14.75 -9.71
N GLU A 16 4.61 -13.71 -8.87
CA GLU A 16 5.55 -12.60 -8.97
C GLU A 16 7.00 -13.02 -8.70
N LEU A 17 7.22 -13.90 -7.70
CA LEU A 17 8.54 -14.48 -7.43
C LEU A 17 9.04 -15.31 -8.60
N LEU A 18 8.19 -16.17 -9.17
CA LEU A 18 8.52 -16.98 -10.34
C LEU A 18 8.85 -16.12 -11.56
N HIS A 19 8.13 -15.02 -11.75
CA HIS A 19 8.38 -14.07 -12.83
C HIS A 19 9.74 -13.38 -12.66
N ASN A 20 10.03 -12.80 -11.49
CA ASN A 20 11.22 -11.99 -11.28
C ASN A 20 12.51 -12.82 -11.16
N ASP A 21 12.46 -13.95 -10.44
CA ASP A 21 13.68 -14.71 -10.12
C ASP A 21 13.98 -15.80 -11.16
N PHE A 22 12.96 -16.27 -11.88
CA PHE A 22 13.07 -17.41 -12.79
C PHE A 22 12.61 -17.11 -14.22
N ALA A 23 12.18 -15.87 -14.52
CA ALA A 23 11.57 -15.49 -15.80
C ALA A 23 10.41 -16.41 -16.22
N LEU A 24 9.72 -17.01 -15.24
CA LEU A 24 8.62 -17.94 -15.45
C LEU A 24 7.29 -17.24 -15.25
N THR A 25 6.50 -17.15 -16.32
CA THR A 25 5.13 -16.66 -16.27
C THR A 25 4.14 -17.81 -16.42
N ILE A 26 3.28 -17.99 -15.40
CA ILE A 26 2.17 -18.97 -15.43
C ILE A 26 0.87 -18.22 -15.66
N ASN A 27 0.34 -18.30 -16.88
CA ASN A 27 -0.89 -17.61 -17.26
C ASN A 27 -2.14 -18.33 -16.72
N GLY A 28 -3.19 -17.57 -16.42
CA GLY A 28 -4.50 -18.11 -16.05
C GLY A 28 -4.65 -18.47 -14.58
N LEU A 29 -3.73 -17.99 -13.72
CA LEU A 29 -3.79 -18.14 -12.26
C LEU A 29 -3.82 -16.79 -11.52
N ASP A 30 -3.70 -15.68 -12.24
CA ASP A 30 -3.62 -14.31 -11.72
C ASP A 30 -4.99 -13.59 -11.62
N GLY A 31 -6.06 -14.26 -12.05
CA GLY A 31 -7.45 -13.79 -11.99
C GLY A 31 -8.40 -14.88 -11.47
N ASP A 32 -9.55 -15.04 -12.13
CA ASP A 32 -10.51 -16.09 -11.81
C ASP A 32 -9.86 -17.47 -11.99
N LEU A 33 -9.97 -18.31 -10.96
CA LEU A 33 -9.36 -19.62 -10.98
C LEU A 33 -10.14 -20.57 -11.90
N PRO A 34 -9.46 -21.53 -12.57
CA PRO A 34 -10.12 -22.60 -13.28
C PRO A 34 -11.13 -23.32 -12.39
N THR A 35 -12.30 -23.65 -12.94
CA THR A 35 -13.38 -24.32 -12.21
C THR A 35 -13.80 -25.64 -12.85
N ASP A 36 -14.31 -26.55 -12.02
CA ASP A 36 -14.93 -27.81 -12.40
C ASP A 36 -16.36 -27.91 -11.81
N GLU A 37 -16.97 -29.10 -11.88
CA GLU A 37 -18.32 -29.35 -11.35
C GLU A 37 -18.44 -29.12 -9.82
N SER A 38 -17.32 -29.07 -9.11
CA SER A 38 -17.23 -28.96 -7.64
C SER A 38 -16.71 -27.60 -7.15
N GLY A 39 -16.43 -26.65 -8.05
CA GLY A 39 -15.88 -25.33 -7.69
C GLY A 39 -14.52 -25.12 -8.33
N VAL A 40 -13.49 -24.79 -7.55
CA VAL A 40 -12.13 -24.57 -8.06
C VAL A 40 -11.51 -25.90 -8.49
N ASP A 41 -11.05 -25.99 -9.74
CA ASP A 41 -10.36 -27.17 -10.29
C ASP A 41 -8.91 -27.23 -9.78
N VAL A 42 -8.75 -27.73 -8.54
CA VAL A 42 -7.45 -27.86 -7.87
C VAL A 42 -6.51 -28.79 -8.65
N ASP A 43 -7.01 -29.88 -9.23
CA ASP A 43 -6.21 -30.82 -10.00
C ASP A 43 -5.70 -30.19 -11.31
N GLY A 44 -6.55 -29.41 -11.99
CA GLY A 44 -6.20 -28.60 -13.15
C GLY A 44 -5.11 -27.58 -12.83
N ILE A 45 -5.25 -26.84 -11.73
CA ILE A 45 -4.24 -25.88 -11.27
C ILE A 45 -2.90 -26.58 -11.00
N TRP A 46 -2.89 -27.74 -10.31
CA TRP A 46 -1.66 -28.52 -10.11
C TRP A 46 -1.00 -28.93 -11.42
N ASN A 47 -1.80 -29.32 -12.41
CA ASN A 47 -1.31 -29.71 -13.73
C ASN A 47 -0.73 -28.52 -14.49
N MET A 48 -1.33 -27.32 -14.38
CA MET A 48 -0.81 -26.09 -14.95
C MET A 48 0.56 -25.75 -14.36
N VAL A 49 0.69 -25.74 -13.03
CA VAL A 49 1.96 -25.43 -12.34
C VAL A 49 3.03 -26.47 -12.70
N ARG A 50 2.69 -27.77 -12.69
CA ARG A 50 3.64 -28.84 -13.03
C ARG A 50 4.16 -28.72 -14.46
N ARG A 51 3.31 -28.35 -15.41
CA ARG A 51 3.72 -28.12 -16.80
C ARG A 51 4.64 -26.91 -16.90
N ALA A 52 4.33 -25.83 -16.18
CA ALA A 52 5.11 -24.60 -16.22
C ALA A 52 6.53 -24.76 -15.68
N VAL A 53 6.72 -25.53 -14.60
CA VAL A 53 8.04 -25.70 -13.97
C VAL A 53 8.85 -26.89 -14.52
N ARG A 54 8.29 -27.67 -15.45
CA ARG A 54 8.87 -28.95 -15.91
C ARG A 54 10.32 -28.84 -16.38
N ASP A 55 10.63 -27.78 -17.10
CA ASP A 55 11.94 -27.59 -17.74
C ASP A 55 12.90 -26.74 -16.89
N ILE A 56 12.51 -26.40 -15.64
CA ILE A 56 13.34 -25.65 -14.70
C ILE A 56 14.10 -26.63 -13.80
N PRO A 57 15.45 -26.69 -13.87
CA PRO A 57 16.23 -27.58 -13.05
C PRO A 57 16.01 -27.34 -11.55
N GLY A 58 15.76 -28.42 -10.80
CA GLY A 58 15.59 -28.36 -9.34
C GLY A 58 14.19 -28.02 -8.86
N PHE A 59 13.23 -27.80 -9.76
CA PHE A 59 11.84 -27.57 -9.38
C PHE A 59 11.04 -28.89 -9.34
N GLU A 60 10.24 -29.05 -8.30
CA GLU A 60 9.29 -30.14 -8.14
C GLU A 60 7.98 -29.60 -7.57
N VAL A 61 6.85 -30.15 -8.02
CA VAL A 61 5.52 -29.80 -7.50
C VAL A 61 5.03 -30.95 -6.62
N THR A 62 5.04 -30.74 -5.30
CA THR A 62 4.44 -31.67 -4.33
C THR A 62 3.01 -31.25 -3.97
N ARG A 63 2.18 -32.21 -3.56
CA ARG A 63 0.76 -31.98 -3.21
C ARG A 63 0.56 -31.89 -1.71
N ASP A 64 1.35 -31.04 -1.06
CA ASP A 64 1.25 -30.82 0.37
C ASP A 64 0.21 -29.74 0.68
N VAL A 65 -0.55 -29.94 1.77
CA VAL A 65 -1.54 -28.97 2.24
C VAL A 65 -1.07 -28.39 3.55
N VAL A 66 -0.92 -27.06 3.58
CA VAL A 66 -0.56 -26.31 4.79
C VAL A 66 -1.69 -25.33 5.11
N ILE A 67 -2.15 -25.35 6.36
CA ILE A 67 -3.18 -24.44 6.86
C ILE A 67 -2.51 -23.47 7.82
N GLY A 68 -2.63 -22.18 7.54
CA GLY A 68 -2.04 -21.12 8.35
C GLY A 68 -2.69 -19.77 8.07
N THR A 69 -2.42 -18.79 8.93
CA THR A 69 -2.86 -17.42 8.74
C THR A 69 -1.79 -16.65 7.96
N PHE A 70 -2.15 -16.16 6.78
CA PHE A 70 -1.27 -15.39 5.92
C PHE A 70 -1.85 -13.99 5.69
N SER A 71 -0.99 -12.96 5.64
CA SER A 71 -1.40 -11.59 5.34
C SER A 71 -1.03 -11.23 3.90
N PHE A 72 -2.01 -11.31 3.00
CA PHE A 72 -1.85 -10.96 1.59
C PHE A 72 -1.95 -9.46 1.29
N ALA A 73 -2.28 -8.64 2.30
CA ALA A 73 -2.47 -7.19 2.14
C ALA A 73 -1.25 -6.49 1.54
N LYS A 74 -0.03 -6.95 1.87
CA LYS A 74 1.22 -6.36 1.36
C LYS A 74 1.36 -6.48 -0.16
N TYR A 75 0.96 -7.61 -0.75
CA TYR A 75 1.04 -7.78 -2.20
C TYR A 75 0.06 -6.85 -2.92
N LEU A 76 -1.18 -6.75 -2.43
CA LEU A 76 -2.17 -5.85 -3.03
C LEU A 76 -1.74 -4.39 -2.93
N MET A 77 -1.16 -3.97 -1.81
CA MET A 77 -0.56 -2.64 -1.66
C MET A 77 0.56 -2.41 -2.66
N TRP A 78 1.49 -3.38 -2.80
CA TRP A 78 2.59 -3.30 -3.75
C TRP A 78 2.08 -3.19 -5.20
N LYS A 79 1.12 -4.03 -5.59
CA LYS A 79 0.54 -4.03 -6.94
C LYS A 79 -0.15 -2.69 -7.23
N ASP A 80 -0.94 -2.16 -6.30
CA ASP A 80 -1.59 -0.85 -6.46
C ASP A 80 -0.56 0.29 -6.63
N LEU A 81 0.56 0.25 -5.90
CA LEU A 81 1.65 1.22 -6.06
C LEU A 81 2.30 1.13 -7.44
N ILE A 82 2.56 -0.08 -7.94
CA ILE A 82 3.16 -0.31 -9.27
C ILE A 82 2.20 0.14 -10.37
N ASP A 83 0.95 -0.31 -10.34
CA ASP A 83 -0.06 -0.02 -11.36
C ASP A 83 -0.37 1.48 -11.46
N ARG A 84 -0.29 2.20 -10.32
CA ARG A 84 -0.54 3.65 -10.23
C ARG A 84 0.72 4.49 -10.27
N ALA A 85 1.92 3.91 -10.44
CA ALA A 85 3.17 4.65 -10.41
C ALA A 85 3.16 5.92 -11.31
N PRO A 86 2.66 5.88 -12.57
CA PRO A 86 2.59 7.09 -13.40
C PRO A 86 1.70 8.21 -12.84
N GLN A 87 0.63 7.84 -12.13
CA GLN A 87 -0.29 8.80 -11.49
C GLN A 87 0.35 9.37 -10.22
N LEU A 88 0.96 8.51 -9.41
CA LEU A 88 1.66 8.90 -8.19
C LEU A 88 2.82 9.86 -8.46
N MET A 89 3.53 9.67 -9.58
CA MET A 89 4.61 10.56 -10.04
C MET A 89 4.15 11.97 -10.43
N GLN A 90 2.84 12.23 -10.55
CA GLN A 90 2.31 13.60 -10.73
C GLN A 90 2.42 14.42 -9.44
N SER A 91 2.51 13.77 -8.27
CA SER A 91 2.76 14.45 -7.00
C SER A 91 4.22 14.85 -6.90
N ALA A 92 4.48 16.16 -6.71
CA ALA A 92 5.82 16.70 -6.53
C ALA A 92 6.56 16.04 -5.35
N LEU A 93 5.85 15.75 -4.26
CA LEU A 93 6.40 15.06 -3.09
C LEU A 93 6.80 13.62 -3.42
N VAL A 94 5.92 12.85 -4.08
CA VAL A 94 6.22 11.45 -4.41
C VAL A 94 7.39 11.35 -5.39
N LYS A 95 7.38 12.19 -6.42
CA LYS A 95 8.50 12.32 -7.36
C LYS A 95 9.81 12.63 -6.63
N TYR A 96 9.79 13.63 -5.75
CA TYR A 96 10.95 13.97 -4.92
C TYR A 96 11.43 12.78 -4.08
N LEU A 97 10.54 12.03 -3.43
CA LEU A 97 10.91 10.88 -2.60
C LEU A 97 11.58 9.77 -3.41
N ILE A 98 11.15 9.55 -4.65
CA ILE A 98 11.73 8.55 -5.56
C ILE A 98 13.08 9.02 -6.12
N GLU A 99 13.20 10.30 -6.44
CA GLU A 99 14.42 10.91 -7.02
C GLU A 99 15.42 11.37 -5.95
N ARG A 100 15.08 11.28 -4.67
CA ARG A 100 15.88 11.78 -3.55
C ARG A 100 17.28 11.15 -3.56
N GLY A 101 18.31 12.00 -3.67
CA GLY A 101 19.70 11.58 -3.78
C GLY A 101 20.28 11.69 -5.19
N GLN A 102 19.48 12.09 -6.18
CA GLN A 102 19.96 12.57 -7.48
C GLN A 102 20.24 14.08 -7.41
N ASP A 103 21.20 14.57 -8.20
CA ASP A 103 21.75 15.94 -8.12
C ASP A 103 20.73 17.08 -8.32
N ASN A 104 19.51 16.80 -8.82
CA ASN A 104 18.49 17.80 -9.18
C ASN A 104 17.15 17.65 -8.45
N ALA A 105 17.04 16.78 -7.43
CA ALA A 105 15.78 16.60 -6.70
C ALA A 105 15.56 17.76 -5.72
N VAL A 106 14.65 18.69 -6.06
CA VAL A 106 14.25 19.81 -5.20
C VAL A 106 12.75 19.74 -4.92
N LEU A 107 12.36 19.90 -3.67
CA LEU A 107 10.97 19.99 -3.25
C LEU A 107 10.61 21.46 -3.00
N ASP A 108 9.98 22.12 -3.97
CA ASP A 108 9.63 23.55 -3.91
C ASP A 108 8.64 23.91 -2.78
N LYS A 109 7.94 22.90 -2.21
CA LYS A 109 6.86 23.07 -1.24
C LYS A 109 7.23 22.68 0.19
N SER A 110 8.51 22.67 0.55
CA SER A 110 8.91 22.65 1.95
C SER A 110 8.46 23.97 2.61
N GLY A 111 7.38 23.92 3.39
CA GLY A 111 6.88 25.08 4.13
C GLY A 111 7.10 24.89 5.61
N GLU A 112 7.52 25.96 6.28
CA GLU A 112 7.47 26.01 7.73
C GLU A 112 6.03 25.79 8.19
N VAL A 113 5.84 24.83 9.10
CA VAL A 113 4.59 24.67 9.83
C VAL A 113 4.45 25.91 10.72
N ILE A 114 3.25 26.50 10.73
CA ILE A 114 2.98 27.69 11.56
C ILE A 114 3.33 27.35 13.01
N ASN A 115 4.09 28.22 13.67
CA ASN A 115 4.36 28.04 15.09
C ASN A 115 3.03 28.08 15.85
N VAL A 116 2.84 27.14 16.77
CA VAL A 116 1.62 26.99 17.56
C VAL A 116 1.24 28.30 18.27
N GLU A 117 2.24 29.07 18.69
CA GLU A 117 2.08 30.37 19.36
C GLU A 117 1.49 31.45 18.45
N GLU A 118 1.65 31.33 17.14
CA GLU A 118 1.18 32.31 16.14
C GLU A 118 -0.14 31.89 15.48
N LEU A 119 -0.71 30.75 15.90
CA LEU A 119 -1.86 30.14 15.25
C LEU A 119 -3.11 31.02 15.35
N ASP A 120 -3.38 31.57 16.54
CA ASP A 120 -4.56 32.43 16.79
C ASP A 120 -4.45 33.78 16.07
N ASP A 121 -3.22 34.25 15.81
CA ASP A 121 -2.97 35.50 15.08
C ASP A 121 -3.12 35.34 13.56
N ASN A 122 -2.87 34.12 13.04
CA ASN A 122 -2.80 33.85 11.61
C ASN A 122 -4.01 33.06 11.06
N VAL A 123 -4.87 32.54 11.91
CA VAL A 123 -5.96 31.64 11.52
C VAL A 123 -7.24 31.98 12.29
N ASN A 124 -8.28 32.41 11.57
CA ASN A 124 -9.58 32.61 12.19
C ASN A 124 -10.26 31.27 12.45
N THR A 125 -10.98 31.16 13.55
CA THR A 125 -11.73 29.95 13.92
C THR A 125 -12.78 29.55 12.86
N GLN A 126 -13.30 30.52 12.09
CA GLN A 126 -14.26 30.25 11.01
C GLN A 126 -13.64 29.55 9.80
N ASP A 127 -12.32 29.67 9.63
CA ASP A 127 -11.56 29.06 8.54
C ASP A 127 -11.03 27.66 8.91
N LEU A 128 -11.27 27.19 10.15
CA LEU A 128 -10.83 25.90 10.65
C LEU A 128 -11.83 24.78 10.33
N PHE A 129 -11.46 23.91 9.39
CA PHE A 129 -12.20 22.69 9.06
C PHE A 129 -11.63 21.49 9.81
N LEU A 130 -11.99 21.35 11.09
CA LEU A 130 -11.53 20.25 11.94
C LEU A 130 -12.60 19.14 12.02
N PRO A 131 -12.32 17.91 11.56
CA PRO A 131 -13.28 16.81 11.61
C PRO A 131 -13.47 16.27 13.04
N LEU A 132 -12.49 16.51 13.91
CA LEU A 132 -12.47 16.10 15.32
C LEU A 132 -11.82 17.20 16.16
N PRO A 133 -12.10 17.27 17.47
CA PRO A 133 -11.35 18.12 18.40
C PRO A 133 -9.86 17.81 18.31
N ALA A 134 -9.05 18.86 18.25
CA ALA A 134 -7.62 18.79 18.03
C ALA A 134 -6.90 19.70 19.02
N ASP A 135 -5.70 19.31 19.47
CA ASP A 135 -4.83 20.22 20.21
C ASP A 135 -4.17 21.23 19.25
N SER A 136 -3.50 22.24 19.82
CA SER A 136 -2.93 23.33 19.04
C SER A 136 -1.83 22.89 18.06
N SER A 137 -1.08 21.82 18.36
CA SER A 137 -0.09 21.24 17.43
C SER A 137 -0.74 20.53 16.25
N GLN A 138 -1.86 19.85 16.50
CA GLN A 138 -2.64 19.17 15.47
C GLN A 138 -3.38 20.18 14.57
N ILE A 139 -3.88 21.27 15.15
CA ILE A 139 -4.47 22.36 14.36
C ILE A 139 -3.40 23.00 13.46
N ALA A 140 -2.19 23.25 13.98
CA ALA A 140 -1.08 23.74 13.17
C ALA A 140 -0.76 22.82 11.99
N ALA A 141 -0.77 21.49 12.21
CA ALA A 141 -0.59 20.50 11.14
C ALA A 141 -1.72 20.56 10.10
N VAL A 142 -2.98 20.60 10.52
CA VAL A 142 -4.13 20.70 9.60
C VAL A 142 -4.06 21.97 8.76
N VAL A 143 -3.73 23.11 9.39
CA VAL A 143 -3.61 24.39 8.68
C VAL A 143 -2.44 24.37 7.70
N ALA A 144 -1.29 23.83 8.09
CA ALA A 144 -0.14 23.70 7.20
C ALA A 144 -0.46 22.82 5.97
N SER A 145 -1.14 21.69 6.18
CA SER A 145 -1.61 20.83 5.09
C SER A 145 -2.65 21.53 4.20
N ALA A 146 -3.61 22.26 4.77
CA ALA A 146 -4.61 23.02 4.02
C ALA A 146 -3.98 24.14 3.17
N LYS A 147 -2.85 24.71 3.62
CA LYS A 147 -2.03 25.66 2.86
C LYS A 147 -1.11 24.98 1.82
N GLY A 148 -1.23 23.66 1.62
CA GLY A 148 -0.50 22.89 0.62
C GLY A 148 0.98 22.73 0.93
N ARG A 149 1.36 22.75 2.22
CA ARG A 149 2.75 22.52 2.66
C ARG A 149 3.03 21.04 2.85
N ASP A 150 4.22 20.62 2.44
CA ASP A 150 4.75 19.28 2.69
C ASP A 150 5.66 19.32 3.94
N PHE A 151 5.40 18.47 4.93
CA PHE A 151 6.16 18.40 6.18
C PHE A 151 6.12 16.98 6.77
N VAL A 152 7.06 16.69 7.68
CA VAL A 152 7.05 15.44 8.46
C VAL A 152 6.18 15.65 9.70
N LEU A 153 5.21 14.77 9.90
CA LEU A 153 4.40 14.71 11.10
C LEU A 153 4.84 13.51 11.93
N ASP A 154 5.39 13.75 13.11
CA ASP A 154 5.83 12.70 14.03
C ASP A 154 4.82 12.50 15.16
N GLY A 155 4.28 11.28 15.27
CA GLY A 155 3.34 10.86 16.31
C GLY A 155 1.85 10.89 15.91
N PRO A 156 1.01 10.04 16.54
CA PRO A 156 -0.44 10.20 16.49
C PRO A 156 -0.86 11.40 17.34
N PRO A 157 -1.93 12.11 16.96
CA PRO A 157 -2.50 13.21 17.74
C PRO A 157 -2.81 12.72 19.16
N VAL A 158 -2.03 13.15 20.16
CA VAL A 158 -2.32 12.78 21.56
C VAL A 158 -3.58 13.55 21.95
N PRO A 159 -4.69 12.91 22.33
CA PRO A 159 -5.76 13.63 22.98
C PRO A 159 -5.15 14.16 24.27
N VAL A 160 -5.11 15.47 24.46
CA VAL A 160 -4.78 16.05 25.76
C VAL A 160 -5.81 15.49 26.74
N SER A 161 -5.43 14.43 27.44
CA SER A 161 -6.19 13.89 28.55
C SER A 161 -6.39 15.06 29.51
N ARG A 162 -7.64 15.47 29.70
CA ARG A 162 -8.03 16.36 30.79
C ARG A 162 -7.39 15.83 32.06
N LYS A 163 -6.33 16.48 32.54
CA LYS A 163 -5.86 16.26 33.91
C LYS A 163 -6.93 16.84 34.84
N PRO A 164 -7.29 16.11 35.91
CA PRO A 164 -8.24 16.58 36.91
C PRO A 164 -7.76 17.84 37.63
#